data_AF-A0A815VUT9-F1
#
_entry.id   AF-A0A815VUT9-F1
#
_cell.length_a   1.000
_cell.length_b   1.000
_cell.length_c   1.000
_cell.angle_alpha   90.00
_cell.angle_beta   90.00
_cell.angle_gamma   90.00
#
_symmetry.space_group_name_H-M   'P 1'
#
loop_
_entity.id
_entity.type
_entity.pdbx_description
1 polymer ?
#
loop_
_entity_poly.entity_id
_entity_poly.type
_entity_poly.pdbx_seq_one_letter_code
_entity_poly.pdbx_strand_id
1 'polypeptide(L)'
;IGYYASWARHRSCEAYTVQNIDAHKYTHLIYAFANISKGVMIDPETADEMLEMKEFTNLKDVNPSLKVLISVGGWTFTDPGPTREEFHNIVSTENARKNFIVSVQNYLQKYGFDGIDIDYEYPTAEDRGGSPKDTENYLQLVKEMRNALNQQYLITIAAPASYWYLRHFKIGEMSEYLNFINVMTYDIHGIWDNNIQSLGPYVKSHTDIKEIEEALRLFLRAGVKSDKLVLGLGYYGRSFTLESSSCKEIGCKFSGPGKAGLCTKSPGTLAWFEINEIIANNPQNKPILDSSSMSKILTWNN
;
A
#
# COMPACT_ATOMS: atom_id res chain seq x y z
N ILE A 1 -9.14 -8.50 -4.55
CA ILE A 1 -8.29 -7.41 -5.07
C ILE A 1 -6.88 -7.73 -4.62
N GLY A 2 -5.86 -7.60 -5.48
CA GLY A 2 -4.47 -7.88 -5.13
C GLY A 2 -3.50 -6.87 -5.74
N TYR A 3 -2.45 -6.52 -5.00
CA TYR A 3 -1.36 -5.70 -5.50
C TYR A 3 -0.20 -6.59 -5.98
N TYR A 4 0.27 -6.34 -7.19
CA TYR A 4 1.47 -6.96 -7.75
C TYR A 4 2.64 -5.99 -7.63
N ALA A 5 3.60 -6.31 -6.77
CA ALA A 5 4.83 -5.56 -6.61
C ALA A 5 5.80 -5.89 -7.76
N SER A 6 5.95 -5.01 -8.74
CA SER A 6 6.77 -5.23 -9.94
C SER A 6 8.23 -5.55 -9.62
N TRP A 7 8.77 -4.98 -8.55
CA TRP A 7 10.13 -5.25 -8.10
C TRP A 7 10.33 -6.67 -7.52
N ALA A 8 9.26 -7.42 -7.24
CA ALA A 8 9.34 -8.79 -6.72
C ALA A 8 10.03 -9.75 -7.71
N ARG A 9 10.02 -9.45 -9.00
CA ARG A 9 10.73 -10.20 -10.05
C ARG A 9 12.26 -10.20 -9.87
N HIS A 10 12.79 -9.21 -9.15
CA HIS A 10 14.23 -9.02 -8.93
C HIS A 10 14.76 -9.65 -7.64
N ARG A 11 13.91 -10.33 -6.86
CA ARG A 11 14.37 -11.01 -5.65
C ARG A 11 15.30 -12.16 -6.02
N SER A 12 16.37 -12.34 -5.25
CA SER A 12 17.33 -13.42 -5.46
C SER A 12 16.79 -14.82 -5.13
N CYS A 13 15.68 -14.88 -4.38
CA CYS A 13 14.91 -16.08 -4.08
C CYS A 13 13.43 -15.72 -4.03
N GLU A 14 12.55 -16.70 -4.29
CA GLU A 14 11.10 -16.46 -4.38
C GLU A 14 10.78 -15.25 -5.29
N ALA A 15 11.50 -15.17 -6.42
CA ALA A 15 11.23 -14.21 -7.46
C ALA A 15 9.80 -14.43 -7.96
N TYR A 16 9.02 -13.35 -8.02
CA TYR A 16 7.60 -13.42 -8.35
C TYR A 16 7.32 -12.54 -9.56
N THR A 17 6.98 -13.17 -10.68
CA THR A 17 6.65 -12.51 -11.94
C THR A 17 5.14 -12.57 -12.20
N VAL A 18 4.69 -11.89 -13.24
CA VAL A 18 3.29 -11.94 -13.70
C VAL A 18 2.84 -13.38 -13.98
N GLN A 19 3.72 -14.26 -14.46
CA GLN A 19 3.40 -15.66 -14.75
C GLN A 19 3.06 -16.48 -13.51
N ASN A 20 3.45 -16.03 -12.31
CA ASN A 20 3.10 -16.70 -11.06
C ASN A 20 1.70 -16.33 -10.56
N ILE A 21 1.02 -15.36 -11.19
CA ILE A 21 -0.30 -14.89 -10.78
C ILE A 21 -1.37 -15.84 -11.30
N ASP A 22 -2.14 -16.41 -10.38
CA ASP A 22 -3.39 -17.10 -10.69
C ASP A 22 -4.53 -16.07 -10.81
N ALA A 23 -4.76 -15.59 -12.04
CA ALA A 23 -5.74 -14.55 -12.35
C ALA A 23 -7.19 -14.91 -11.97
N HIS A 24 -7.51 -16.19 -11.82
CA HIS A 24 -8.87 -16.63 -11.44
C HIS A 24 -9.19 -16.36 -9.96
N LYS A 25 -8.18 -16.13 -9.11
CA LYS A 25 -8.37 -15.79 -7.69
C LYS A 25 -8.72 -14.33 -7.44
N TYR A 26 -8.65 -13.48 -8.48
CA TYR A 26 -8.79 -12.04 -8.34
C TYR A 26 -9.91 -11.49 -9.22
N THR A 27 -10.68 -10.56 -8.65
CA THR A 27 -11.60 -9.70 -9.40
C THR A 27 -10.90 -8.46 -9.94
N HIS A 28 -9.92 -7.93 -9.18
CA HIS A 28 -9.08 -6.82 -9.59
C HIS A 28 -7.63 -7.09 -9.20
N LEU A 29 -6.70 -6.71 -10.06
CA LEU A 29 -5.27 -6.68 -9.80
C LEU A 29 -4.72 -5.28 -10.04
N ILE A 30 -3.80 -4.84 -9.21
CA ILE A 30 -3.21 -3.51 -9.24
C ILE A 30 -1.69 -3.66 -9.41
N TYR A 31 -1.15 -3.13 -10.50
CA TYR A 31 0.29 -3.11 -10.76
C TYR A 31 0.93 -1.99 -9.94
N ALA A 32 1.84 -2.35 -9.02
CA ALA A 32 2.57 -1.43 -8.17
C ALA A 32 4.04 -1.44 -8.56
N PHE A 33 4.63 -0.36 -9.08
CA PHE A 33 4.03 0.94 -9.41
C PHE A 33 4.50 1.41 -10.78
N ALA A 34 3.76 2.33 -11.40
CA ALA A 34 4.29 3.19 -12.44
C ALA A 34 5.03 4.39 -11.84
N ASN A 35 6.00 4.92 -12.59
CA ASN A 35 6.75 6.11 -12.20
C ASN A 35 6.04 7.39 -12.64
N ILE A 36 6.25 8.46 -11.87
CA ILE A 36 5.85 9.83 -12.21
C ILE A 36 7.09 10.72 -12.16
N SER A 37 7.22 11.63 -13.12
CA SER A 37 8.22 12.70 -13.08
C SER A 37 7.69 13.97 -13.73
N LYS A 38 7.91 15.12 -13.10
CA LYS A 38 7.46 16.44 -13.55
C LYS A 38 5.95 16.51 -13.81
N GLY A 39 5.18 15.84 -12.97
CA GLY A 39 3.72 15.84 -12.93
C GLY A 39 3.06 14.94 -13.97
N VAL A 40 3.81 14.02 -14.59
CA VAL A 40 3.26 13.12 -15.62
C VAL A 40 3.72 11.67 -15.44
N MET A 41 2.90 10.74 -15.89
CA MET A 41 3.23 9.30 -15.96
C MET A 41 4.45 9.08 -16.88
N ILE A 42 5.38 8.23 -16.43
CA ILE A 42 6.58 7.89 -17.19
C ILE A 42 6.47 6.47 -17.72
N ASP A 43 6.78 6.33 -19.02
CA ASP A 43 6.87 5.03 -19.68
C ASP A 43 7.94 4.15 -19.00
N PRO A 44 7.77 2.82 -19.00
CA PRO A 44 8.82 1.92 -18.53
C PRO A 44 10.14 2.19 -19.26
N GLU A 45 11.25 2.17 -18.52
CA GLU A 45 12.56 2.55 -19.04
C GLU A 45 13.16 1.43 -19.90
N THR A 46 12.77 0.18 -19.63
CA THR A 46 13.33 -1.01 -20.28
C THR A 46 12.28 -1.79 -21.07
N ALA A 47 12.75 -2.54 -22.07
CA ALA A 47 11.90 -3.46 -22.83
C ALA A 47 11.28 -4.55 -21.93
N ASP A 48 12.01 -4.99 -20.91
CA ASP A 48 11.54 -6.02 -19.97
C ASP A 48 10.42 -5.51 -19.05
N GLU A 49 10.47 -4.25 -18.61
CA GLU A 49 9.37 -3.65 -17.85
C GLU A 49 8.14 -3.40 -18.75
N MET A 50 8.36 -2.97 -19.99
CA MET A 50 7.27 -2.80 -20.96
C MET A 50 6.59 -4.13 -21.27
N LEU A 51 7.37 -5.21 -21.44
CA LEU A 51 6.86 -6.56 -21.65
C LEU A 51 6.07 -7.03 -20.44
N GLU A 52 6.63 -6.89 -19.24
CA GLU A 52 5.96 -7.30 -17.99
C GLU A 52 4.63 -6.57 -17.80
N MET A 53 4.59 -5.27 -18.03
CA MET A 53 3.36 -4.50 -17.91
C MET A 53 2.30 -4.96 -18.91
N LYS A 54 2.71 -5.33 -20.14
CA LYS A 54 1.80 -5.91 -21.14
C LYS A 54 1.34 -7.31 -20.74
N GLU A 55 2.23 -8.15 -20.22
CA GLU A 55 1.85 -9.47 -19.68
C GLU A 55 0.83 -9.31 -18.55
N PHE A 56 1.02 -8.31 -17.68
CA PHE A 56 0.10 -8.05 -16.58
C PHE A 56 -1.29 -7.66 -17.09
N THR A 57 -1.39 -6.75 -18.07
CA THR A 57 -2.69 -6.38 -18.62
C THR A 57 -3.35 -7.49 -19.44
N ASN A 58 -2.54 -8.36 -20.05
CA ASN A 58 -2.99 -9.58 -20.74
C ASN A 58 -3.49 -10.69 -19.81
N LEU A 59 -3.37 -10.57 -18.47
CA LEU A 59 -4.03 -11.50 -17.54
C LEU A 59 -5.56 -11.56 -17.74
N LYS A 60 -6.14 -10.54 -18.40
CA LYS A 60 -7.53 -10.53 -18.85
C LYS A 60 -7.85 -11.59 -19.89
N ASP A 61 -6.86 -12.08 -20.66
CA ASP A 61 -7.06 -13.20 -21.58
C ASP A 61 -7.27 -14.53 -20.82
N VAL A 62 -6.69 -14.64 -19.62
CA VAL A 62 -6.88 -15.78 -18.72
C VAL A 62 -8.20 -15.66 -17.95
N ASN A 63 -8.51 -14.48 -17.42
CA ASN A 63 -9.77 -14.18 -16.75
C ASN A 63 -10.45 -12.95 -17.37
N PRO A 64 -11.37 -13.12 -18.34
CA PRO A 64 -12.02 -11.99 -19.03
C PRO A 64 -12.83 -11.04 -18.14
N SER A 65 -13.16 -11.45 -16.91
CA SER A 65 -13.87 -10.61 -15.92
C SER A 65 -12.93 -9.75 -15.07
N LEU A 66 -11.62 -10.03 -15.11
CA LEU A 66 -10.60 -9.34 -14.33
C LEU A 66 -10.51 -7.87 -14.74
N LYS A 67 -10.35 -6.99 -13.75
CA LYS A 67 -9.94 -5.60 -13.95
C LYS A 67 -8.49 -5.40 -13.53
N VAL A 68 -7.70 -4.76 -14.38
CA VAL A 68 -6.30 -4.45 -14.09
C VAL A 68 -6.12 -2.94 -13.96
N LEU A 69 -5.55 -2.48 -12.85
CA LEU A 69 -5.26 -1.07 -12.60
C LEU A 69 -3.76 -0.85 -12.51
N ILE A 70 -3.32 0.38 -12.80
CA ILE A 70 -1.95 0.83 -12.53
C ILE A 70 -1.95 1.71 -11.28
N SER A 71 -1.06 1.44 -10.33
CA SER A 71 -0.88 2.29 -9.16
C SER A 71 0.33 3.21 -9.33
N VAL A 72 0.23 4.41 -8.77
CA VAL A 72 1.31 5.39 -8.69
C VAL A 72 1.50 5.85 -7.26
N GLY A 73 2.75 6.01 -6.85
CA GLY A 73 3.12 6.46 -5.52
C GLY A 73 3.74 5.35 -4.68
N GLY A 74 3.14 5.11 -3.52
CA GLY A 74 3.65 4.19 -2.50
C GLY A 74 4.72 4.81 -1.62
N TRP A 75 4.97 4.17 -0.47
CA TRP A 75 5.87 4.65 0.56
C TRP A 75 7.22 5.19 0.03
N THR A 76 8.01 4.40 -0.68
CA THR A 76 9.36 4.87 -1.11
C THR A 76 9.34 6.06 -2.06
N PHE A 77 8.22 6.34 -2.73
CA PHE A 77 8.10 7.46 -3.65
C PHE A 77 8.14 8.81 -2.92
N THR A 78 7.69 8.86 -1.67
CA THR A 78 7.69 10.06 -0.82
C THR A 78 8.83 10.10 0.22
N ASP A 79 9.80 9.18 0.11
CA ASP A 79 11.03 9.24 0.89
C ASP A 79 11.91 10.45 0.48
N PRO A 80 12.85 10.90 1.35
CA PRO A 80 13.78 11.97 0.99
C PRO A 80 14.49 11.71 -0.35
N GLY A 81 14.23 12.57 -1.34
CA GLY A 81 14.71 12.36 -2.70
C GLY A 81 13.98 13.23 -3.72
N PRO A 82 14.29 13.08 -5.02
CA PRO A 82 13.76 13.93 -6.09
C PRO A 82 12.24 13.79 -6.30
N THR A 83 11.63 12.69 -5.88
CA THR A 83 10.20 12.41 -6.04
C THR A 83 9.35 12.82 -4.85
N ARG A 84 9.97 13.25 -3.73
CA ARG A 84 9.30 13.50 -2.46
C ARG A 84 8.10 14.44 -2.57
N GLU A 85 8.24 15.52 -3.34
CA GLU A 85 7.23 16.57 -3.49
C GLU A 85 6.36 16.37 -4.74
N GLU A 86 6.52 15.26 -5.45
CA GLU A 86 5.92 15.09 -6.77
C GLU A 86 4.39 15.11 -6.74
N PHE A 87 3.79 14.45 -5.74
CA PHE A 87 2.34 14.53 -5.52
C PHE A 87 1.86 15.92 -5.15
N HIS A 88 2.59 16.63 -4.27
CA HIS A 88 2.30 18.02 -3.95
C HIS A 88 2.30 18.88 -5.23
N ASN A 89 3.32 18.73 -6.07
CA ASN A 89 3.45 19.45 -7.33
C ASN A 89 2.28 19.15 -8.27
N ILE A 90 1.86 17.88 -8.39
CA ILE A 90 0.69 17.48 -9.20
C ILE A 90 -0.58 18.17 -8.72
N VAL A 91 -0.88 18.12 -7.41
CA VAL A 91 -2.16 18.62 -6.90
C VAL A 91 -2.20 20.15 -6.81
N SER A 92 -1.04 20.82 -6.74
CA SER A 92 -0.86 22.24 -6.40
C SER A 92 -1.68 23.24 -7.23
N THR A 93 -1.88 22.98 -8.53
CA THR A 93 -2.56 23.89 -9.45
C THR A 93 -3.46 23.12 -10.42
N GLU A 94 -4.52 23.78 -10.90
CA GLU A 94 -5.43 23.20 -11.91
C GLU A 94 -4.68 22.72 -13.17
N ASN A 95 -3.70 23.50 -13.64
CA ASN A 95 -2.91 23.13 -14.81
C ASN A 95 -2.04 21.88 -14.56
N ALA A 96 -1.42 21.77 -13.39
CA ALA A 96 -0.63 20.58 -13.02
C ALA A 96 -1.53 19.34 -12.93
N ARG A 97 -2.69 19.44 -12.28
CA ARG A 97 -3.68 18.35 -12.21
C ARG A 97 -4.16 17.94 -13.59
N LYS A 98 -4.53 18.90 -14.45
CA LYS A 98 -4.95 18.64 -15.83
C LYS A 98 -3.86 17.91 -16.64
N ASN A 99 -2.60 18.34 -16.53
CA ASN A 99 -1.49 17.70 -17.21
C ASN A 99 -1.30 16.24 -16.75
N PHE A 100 -1.36 16.01 -15.44
CA PHE A 100 -1.29 14.67 -14.88
C PHE A 100 -2.44 13.79 -15.38
N ILE A 101 -3.68 14.28 -15.32
CA ILE A 101 -4.88 13.56 -15.79
C ILE A 101 -4.77 13.16 -17.26
N VAL A 102 -4.32 14.07 -18.12
CA VAL A 102 -4.09 13.76 -19.55
C VAL A 102 -3.01 12.69 -19.72
N SER A 103 -1.92 12.77 -18.94
CA SER A 103 -0.88 11.74 -18.99
C SER A 103 -1.40 10.37 -18.53
N VAL A 104 -2.25 10.33 -17.51
CA VAL A 104 -2.92 9.12 -17.03
C VAL A 104 -3.80 8.53 -18.13
N GLN A 105 -4.66 9.33 -18.77
CA GLN A 105 -5.51 8.87 -19.88
C GLN A 105 -4.71 8.19 -20.99
N ASN A 106 -3.62 8.84 -21.41
CA ASN A 106 -2.73 8.31 -22.44
C ASN A 106 -2.07 7.00 -21.98
N TYR A 107 -1.62 6.93 -20.73
CA TYR A 107 -0.98 5.74 -20.17
C TYR A 107 -1.94 4.54 -20.10
N LEU A 108 -3.16 4.77 -19.58
CA LEU A 108 -4.20 3.73 -19.48
C LEU A 108 -4.54 3.18 -20.87
N GLN A 109 -4.74 4.05 -21.85
CA GLN A 109 -5.04 3.66 -23.22
C GLN A 109 -3.88 2.90 -23.87
N LYS A 110 -2.65 3.39 -23.71
CA LYS A 110 -1.45 2.82 -24.34
C LYS A 110 -1.16 1.40 -23.87
N TYR A 111 -1.36 1.13 -22.58
CA TYR A 111 -0.97 -0.14 -21.97
C TYR A 111 -2.13 -1.07 -21.62
N GLY A 112 -3.38 -0.63 -21.85
CA GLY A 112 -4.57 -1.48 -21.73
C GLY A 112 -5.08 -1.67 -20.29
N PHE A 113 -4.83 -0.70 -19.41
CA PHE A 113 -5.33 -0.70 -18.05
C PHE A 113 -6.80 -0.27 -17.99
N ASP A 114 -7.55 -0.85 -17.05
CA ASP A 114 -8.97 -0.53 -16.79
C ASP A 114 -9.14 0.60 -15.77
N GLY A 115 -8.05 1.12 -15.19
CA GLY A 115 -8.11 2.22 -14.24
C GLY A 115 -6.79 2.53 -13.56
N ILE A 116 -6.86 3.50 -12.65
CA ILE A 116 -5.73 4.00 -11.88
C ILE A 116 -6.02 3.94 -10.37
N ASP A 117 -4.99 3.58 -9.62
CA ASP A 117 -4.94 3.66 -8.16
C ASP A 117 -3.95 4.76 -7.75
N ILE A 118 -4.39 5.74 -6.96
CA ILE A 118 -3.50 6.79 -6.46
C ILE A 118 -3.09 6.44 -5.03
N ASP A 119 -1.79 6.20 -4.83
CA ASP A 119 -1.19 5.87 -3.54
C ASP A 119 -0.32 7.03 -3.03
N TYR A 120 -0.96 8.17 -2.76
CA TYR A 120 -0.30 9.36 -2.22
C TYR A 120 -0.12 9.21 -0.71
N GLU A 121 1.10 8.90 -0.28
CA GLU A 121 1.47 8.71 1.13
C GLU A 121 2.34 9.86 1.69
N TYR A 122 1.81 10.93 2.29
CA TYR A 122 0.38 11.29 2.45
C TYR A 122 0.19 12.79 2.22
N PRO A 123 -0.99 13.24 1.73
CA PRO A 123 -1.28 14.68 1.63
C PRO A 123 -1.04 15.38 2.95
N THR A 124 -0.44 16.57 2.91
CA THR A 124 -0.17 17.43 4.09
C THR A 124 0.83 16.87 5.11
N ALA A 125 1.26 15.62 5.01
CA ALA A 125 2.28 15.06 5.89
C ALA A 125 3.66 15.64 5.55
N GLU A 126 4.16 16.58 6.36
CA GLU A 126 5.45 17.26 6.14
C GLU A 126 6.62 16.26 6.10
N ASP A 127 6.57 15.21 6.93
CA ASP A 127 7.53 14.10 6.94
C ASP A 127 7.57 13.33 5.61
N ARG A 128 6.55 13.50 4.76
CA ARG A 128 6.38 12.86 3.46
C ARG A 128 6.33 13.85 2.28
N GLY A 129 6.70 15.11 2.49
CA GLY A 129 6.73 16.12 1.41
C GLY A 129 5.38 16.76 1.06
N GLY A 130 4.36 16.56 1.90
CA GLY A 130 3.06 17.18 1.73
C GLY A 130 3.00 18.63 2.21
N SER A 131 1.97 19.36 1.77
CA SER A 131 1.68 20.75 2.13
C SER A 131 0.28 20.91 2.74
N PRO A 132 0.00 21.91 3.61
CA PRO A 132 -1.33 22.15 4.17
C PRO A 132 -2.46 22.32 3.13
N LYS A 133 -2.13 22.75 1.90
CA LYS A 133 -3.11 22.91 0.82
C LYS A 133 -3.48 21.59 0.14
N ASP A 134 -2.72 20.52 0.36
CA ASP A 134 -2.89 19.24 -0.34
C ASP A 134 -4.21 18.57 0.00
N THR A 135 -4.77 18.78 1.20
CA THR A 135 -6.09 18.25 1.58
C THR A 135 -7.19 18.67 0.59
N GLU A 136 -7.27 19.98 0.28
CA GLU A 136 -8.25 20.50 -0.68
C GLU A 136 -7.85 20.16 -2.12
N ASN A 137 -6.57 20.32 -2.46
CA ASN A 137 -6.06 20.13 -3.80
C ASN A 137 -6.18 18.68 -4.27
N TYR A 138 -6.00 17.71 -3.36
CA TYR A 138 -6.15 16.30 -3.70
C TYR A 138 -7.62 15.94 -3.96
N LEU A 139 -8.57 16.52 -3.22
CA LEU A 139 -9.99 16.40 -3.56
C LEU A 139 -10.28 16.95 -4.96
N GLN A 140 -9.71 18.10 -5.33
CA GLN A 140 -9.88 18.64 -6.68
C GLN A 140 -9.31 17.70 -7.74
N LEU A 141 -8.15 17.09 -7.50
CA LEU A 141 -7.59 16.08 -8.41
C LEU A 141 -8.58 14.92 -8.61
N VAL A 142 -9.14 14.35 -7.55
CA VAL A 142 -10.08 13.23 -7.69
C VAL A 142 -11.36 13.65 -8.44
N LYS A 143 -11.89 14.85 -8.17
CA LYS A 143 -13.05 15.40 -8.89
C LYS A 143 -12.78 15.55 -10.39
N GLU A 144 -11.64 16.16 -10.73
CA GLU A 144 -11.22 16.40 -12.10
C GLU A 144 -10.90 15.09 -12.85
N MET A 145 -10.25 14.13 -12.16
CA MET A 145 -10.01 12.79 -12.69
C MET A 145 -11.32 12.09 -13.03
N ARG A 146 -12.32 12.09 -12.13
CA ARG A 146 -13.63 11.48 -12.43
C ARG A 146 -14.31 12.14 -13.62
N ASN A 147 -14.24 13.46 -13.75
CA ASN A 147 -14.81 14.16 -14.89
C ASN A 147 -14.13 13.75 -16.21
N ALA A 148 -12.80 13.70 -16.24
CA ALA A 148 -12.04 13.38 -17.44
C ALA A 148 -12.08 11.88 -17.83
N LEU A 149 -11.93 10.99 -16.85
CA LEU A 149 -11.91 9.54 -17.03
C LEU A 149 -13.30 8.93 -17.16
N ASN A 150 -14.34 9.68 -16.79
CA ASN A 150 -15.75 9.30 -16.82
C ASN A 150 -15.99 7.92 -16.17
N GLN A 151 -16.96 7.13 -16.65
CA GLN A 151 -17.21 5.76 -16.16
C GLN A 151 -16.39 4.69 -16.91
N GLN A 152 -15.57 5.10 -17.88
CA GLN A 152 -14.73 4.23 -18.69
C GLN A 152 -13.60 3.60 -17.88
N TYR A 153 -13.00 4.38 -16.96
CA TYR A 153 -11.90 3.91 -16.13
C TYR A 153 -12.25 3.91 -14.64
N LEU A 154 -11.71 2.91 -13.95
CA LEU A 154 -11.75 2.85 -12.49
C LEU A 154 -10.80 3.90 -11.90
N ILE A 155 -11.22 4.52 -10.80
CA ILE A 155 -10.40 5.43 -10.00
C ILE A 155 -10.49 4.96 -8.55
N THR A 156 -9.35 4.58 -8.00
CA THR A 156 -9.21 4.11 -6.62
C THR A 156 -8.09 4.87 -5.94
N ILE A 157 -8.06 4.79 -4.62
CA ILE A 157 -6.92 5.26 -3.83
C ILE A 157 -6.57 4.20 -2.80
N ALA A 158 -5.31 4.18 -2.38
CA ALA A 158 -4.91 3.59 -1.12
C ALA A 158 -4.99 4.66 -0.02
N ALA A 159 -5.63 4.34 1.11
CA ALA A 159 -5.84 5.28 2.21
C ALA A 159 -5.36 4.66 3.53
N PRO A 160 -4.74 5.45 4.43
CA PRO A 160 -4.18 4.94 5.68
C PRO A 160 -5.28 4.56 6.67
N ALA A 161 -5.03 3.53 7.48
CA ALA A 161 -5.85 3.23 8.66
C ALA A 161 -5.57 4.21 9.82
N SER A 162 -4.35 4.75 9.91
CA SER A 162 -3.96 5.69 10.96
C SER A 162 -4.68 7.03 10.82
N TYR A 163 -5.36 7.47 11.89
CA TYR A 163 -6.01 8.79 11.94
C TYR A 163 -5.03 9.94 11.70
N TRP A 164 -3.78 9.79 12.13
CA TRP A 164 -2.75 10.82 12.00
C TRP A 164 -2.55 11.25 10.55
N TYR A 165 -2.60 10.29 9.62
CA TYR A 165 -2.52 10.56 8.19
C TYR A 165 -3.90 10.74 7.55
N LEU A 166 -4.92 9.95 7.95
CA LEU A 166 -6.26 10.00 7.37
C LEU A 166 -6.94 11.37 7.52
N ARG A 167 -6.66 12.12 8.59
CA ARG A 167 -7.23 13.46 8.81
C ARG A 167 -6.92 14.48 7.70
N HIS A 168 -5.94 14.19 6.84
CA HIS A 168 -5.56 15.03 5.69
C HIS A 168 -6.30 14.66 4.39
N PHE A 169 -7.22 13.69 4.46
CA PHE A 169 -8.07 13.31 3.35
C PHE A 169 -9.48 13.83 3.59
N LYS A 170 -10.07 14.49 2.59
CA LYS A 170 -11.52 14.74 2.54
C LYS A 170 -12.27 13.47 2.13
N ILE A 171 -12.03 12.38 2.85
CA ILE A 171 -12.30 11.03 2.38
C ILE A 171 -13.78 10.78 2.08
N GLY A 172 -14.69 11.41 2.84
CA GLY A 172 -16.12 11.41 2.57
C GLY A 172 -16.46 11.96 1.19
N GLU A 173 -16.04 13.21 0.91
CA GLU A 173 -16.25 13.87 -0.38
C GLU A 173 -15.51 13.14 -1.52
N MET A 174 -14.27 12.71 -1.29
CA MET A 174 -13.49 11.96 -2.28
C MET A 174 -14.21 10.67 -2.67
N SER A 175 -14.83 9.98 -1.71
CA SER A 175 -15.50 8.70 -1.95
C SER A 175 -16.63 8.80 -2.98
N GLU A 176 -17.25 9.97 -3.19
CA GLU A 176 -18.29 10.14 -4.20
C GLU A 176 -17.76 9.96 -5.63
N TYR A 177 -16.48 10.27 -5.84
CA TYR A 177 -15.81 10.24 -7.13
C TYR A 177 -14.96 8.98 -7.36
N LEU A 178 -14.72 8.19 -6.32
CA LEU A 178 -13.96 6.94 -6.37
C LEU A 178 -14.87 5.73 -6.59
N ASN A 179 -14.35 4.71 -7.27
CA ASN A 179 -15.03 3.41 -7.38
C ASN A 179 -15.00 2.67 -6.04
N PHE A 180 -13.83 2.61 -5.42
CA PHE A 180 -13.62 2.08 -4.07
C PHE A 180 -12.31 2.62 -3.49
N ILE A 181 -12.10 2.40 -2.19
CA ILE A 181 -10.93 2.82 -1.43
C ILE A 181 -10.27 1.57 -0.85
N ASN A 182 -9.00 1.37 -1.16
CA ASN A 182 -8.17 0.33 -0.59
C ASN A 182 -7.64 0.82 0.77
N VAL A 183 -8.24 0.36 1.88
CA VAL A 183 -7.82 0.81 3.21
C VAL A 183 -6.62 -0.03 3.65
N MET A 184 -5.49 0.64 3.92
CA MET A 184 -4.26 0.00 4.40
C MET A 184 -4.38 -0.36 5.87
N THR A 185 -5.17 -1.40 6.17
CA THR A 185 -5.44 -1.94 7.52
C THR A 185 -4.33 -2.87 8.01
N TYR A 186 -3.10 -2.45 7.75
CA TYR A 186 -1.84 -3.06 8.16
C TYR A 186 -0.86 -1.93 8.48
N ASP A 187 0.29 -2.25 9.06
CA ASP A 187 1.28 -1.26 9.48
C ASP A 187 0.75 -0.24 10.48
N ILE A 188 -0.18 -0.68 11.32
CA ILE A 188 -0.68 0.11 12.45
C ILE A 188 0.44 0.33 13.48
N HIS A 189 1.25 -0.71 13.69
CA HIS A 189 2.37 -0.73 14.62
C HIS A 189 3.64 -1.28 13.97
N GLY A 190 4.79 -0.75 14.40
CA GLY A 190 6.09 -1.12 13.87
C GLY A 190 7.22 -0.50 14.67
N ILE A 191 8.45 -0.61 14.15
CA ILE A 191 9.66 -0.13 14.84
C ILE A 191 9.64 1.39 15.11
N TRP A 192 8.85 2.14 14.33
CA TRP A 192 8.70 3.58 14.47
C TRP A 192 7.99 4.00 15.76
N ASP A 193 7.26 3.08 16.42
CA ASP A 193 6.60 3.34 17.71
C ASP A 193 7.58 3.77 18.80
N ASN A 194 8.84 3.35 18.72
CA ASN A 194 9.90 3.76 19.65
C ASN A 194 10.07 5.29 19.69
N ASN A 195 9.80 5.98 18.59
CA ASN A 195 9.94 7.43 18.49
C ASN A 195 8.69 8.19 18.98
N ILE A 196 7.63 7.48 19.36
CA ILE A 196 6.36 8.05 19.80
C ILE A 196 6.23 7.83 21.30
N GLN A 197 6.35 8.91 22.10
CA GLN A 197 6.41 8.84 23.56
C GLN A 197 5.22 8.09 24.19
N SER A 198 4.02 8.22 23.62
CA SER A 198 2.81 7.54 24.11
C SER A 198 2.74 6.05 23.76
N LEU A 199 3.53 5.59 22.78
CA LEU A 199 3.55 4.19 22.35
C LEU A 199 4.75 3.46 22.93
N GLY A 200 5.96 4.02 22.80
CA GLY A 200 7.21 3.44 23.27
C GLY A 200 7.66 2.18 22.51
N PRO A 201 8.81 1.60 22.87
CA PRO A 201 9.40 0.46 22.17
C PRO A 201 8.76 -0.88 22.57
N TYR A 202 7.43 -0.99 22.50
CA TYR A 202 6.72 -2.22 22.86
C TYR A 202 6.15 -2.90 21.63
N VAL A 203 6.32 -4.22 21.54
CA VAL A 203 5.78 -5.04 20.46
C VAL A 203 4.25 -4.96 20.49
N LYS A 204 3.65 -4.58 19.37
CA LYS A 204 2.20 -4.53 19.16
C LYS A 204 1.87 -5.18 17.82
N SER A 205 0.61 -5.58 17.66
CA SER A 205 0.17 -6.15 16.39
C SER A 205 0.05 -5.06 15.34
N HIS A 206 0.70 -5.22 14.19
CA HIS A 206 0.53 -4.29 13.07
C HIS A 206 -0.83 -4.44 12.35
N THR A 207 -1.65 -5.40 12.77
CA THR A 207 -2.98 -5.73 12.21
C THR A 207 -4.00 -5.97 13.34
N ASP A 208 -3.93 -5.19 14.43
CA ASP A 208 -4.88 -5.31 15.55
C ASP A 208 -6.32 -5.02 15.09
N ILE A 209 -7.21 -6.01 15.23
CA ILE A 209 -8.60 -5.92 14.76
C ILE A 209 -9.39 -4.76 15.39
N LYS A 210 -9.07 -4.36 16.63
CA LYS A 210 -9.77 -3.27 17.31
C LYS A 210 -9.40 -1.93 16.65
N GLU A 211 -8.13 -1.74 16.34
CA GLU A 211 -7.64 -0.52 15.68
C GLU A 211 -8.09 -0.49 14.21
N ILE A 212 -8.16 -1.64 13.55
CA ILE A 212 -8.80 -1.78 12.23
C ILE A 212 -10.27 -1.36 12.29
N GLU A 213 -11.03 -1.82 13.29
CA GLU A 213 -12.43 -1.44 13.46
C GLU A 213 -12.57 0.07 13.71
N GLU A 214 -11.71 0.66 14.56
CA GLU A 214 -11.68 2.09 14.80
C GLU A 214 -11.37 2.88 13.53
N ALA A 215 -10.39 2.45 12.73
CA ALA A 215 -10.07 3.05 11.45
C ALA A 215 -11.29 3.03 10.52
N LEU A 216 -11.92 1.88 10.31
CA LEU A 216 -13.11 1.76 9.44
C LEU A 216 -14.27 2.64 9.93
N ARG A 217 -14.48 2.75 11.25
CA ARG A 217 -15.49 3.66 11.82
C ARG A 217 -15.22 5.12 11.46
N LEU A 218 -13.96 5.56 11.31
CA LEU A 218 -13.64 6.91 10.85
C LEU A 218 -14.10 7.15 9.42
N PHE A 219 -13.86 6.21 8.50
CA PHE A 219 -14.36 6.30 7.13
C PHE A 219 -15.89 6.37 7.08
N LEU A 220 -16.58 5.50 7.83
CA LEU A 220 -18.03 5.49 7.88
C LEU A 220 -18.61 6.80 8.47
N ARG A 221 -18.00 7.32 9.54
CA ARG A 221 -18.39 8.62 10.14
C ARG A 221 -18.12 9.80 9.22
N ALA A 222 -17.11 9.71 8.37
CA ALA A 222 -16.84 10.70 7.33
C ALA A 222 -17.82 10.61 6.14
N GLY A 223 -18.75 9.65 6.12
CA GLY A 223 -19.78 9.51 5.09
C GLY A 223 -19.43 8.53 3.97
N VAL A 224 -18.31 7.80 4.07
CA VAL A 224 -17.96 6.77 3.09
C VAL A 224 -18.92 5.59 3.25
N LYS A 225 -19.55 5.15 2.14
CA LYS A 225 -20.40 3.97 2.15
C LYS A 225 -19.56 2.71 2.32
N SER A 226 -20.06 1.74 3.10
CA SER A 226 -19.32 0.51 3.41
C SER A 226 -19.00 -0.33 2.17
N ASP A 227 -19.83 -0.29 1.13
CA ASP A 227 -19.62 -0.98 -0.15
C ASP A 227 -18.47 -0.38 -0.99
N LYS A 228 -17.95 0.79 -0.61
CA LYS A 228 -16.75 1.40 -1.20
C LYS A 228 -15.46 1.09 -0.44
N LEU A 229 -15.53 0.42 0.72
CA LEU A 229 -14.35 0.13 1.53
C LEU A 229 -13.82 -1.28 1.24
N VAL A 230 -12.56 -1.36 0.83
CA VAL A 230 -11.84 -2.62 0.65
C VAL A 230 -10.84 -2.78 1.78
N LEU A 231 -11.00 -3.83 2.57
CA LEU A 231 -10.11 -4.15 3.69
C LEU A 231 -8.76 -4.67 3.17
N GLY A 232 -7.67 -3.98 3.51
CA GLY A 232 -6.32 -4.40 3.19
C GLY A 232 -5.82 -5.53 4.08
N LEU A 233 -5.18 -6.54 3.49
CA LEU A 233 -4.57 -7.66 4.22
C LEU A 233 -3.06 -7.66 3.95
N GLY A 234 -2.27 -7.45 5.00
CA GLY A 234 -0.82 -7.51 4.91
C GLY A 234 -0.35 -8.93 4.70
N TYR A 235 0.21 -9.25 3.52
CA TYR A 235 0.77 -10.58 3.23
C TYR A 235 2.24 -10.70 3.66
N TYR A 236 2.52 -10.14 4.83
CA TYR A 236 3.81 -10.03 5.49
C TYR A 236 3.56 -9.72 6.98
N GLY A 237 4.59 -9.85 7.81
CA GLY A 237 4.57 -9.46 9.22
C GLY A 237 5.61 -8.38 9.52
N ARG A 238 5.33 -7.55 10.53
CA ARG A 238 6.33 -6.67 11.15
C ARG A 238 7.08 -7.42 12.26
N SER A 239 8.40 -7.28 12.29
CA SER A 239 9.29 -8.03 13.17
C SER A 239 10.17 -7.14 14.03
N PHE A 240 10.55 -7.66 15.20
CA PHE A 240 11.26 -6.93 16.23
C PHE A 240 12.38 -7.79 16.83
N THR A 241 13.48 -7.16 17.24
CA THR A 241 14.47 -7.78 18.12
C THR A 241 14.10 -7.44 19.56
N LEU A 242 13.77 -8.45 20.37
CA LEU A 242 13.34 -8.25 21.75
C LEU A 242 14.54 -7.85 22.65
N GLU A 243 14.32 -6.97 23.63
CA GLU A 243 15.36 -6.59 24.60
C GLU A 243 15.77 -7.74 25.51
N SER A 244 14.84 -8.64 25.82
CA SER A 244 15.06 -9.80 26.69
C SER A 244 14.47 -11.06 26.09
N SER A 245 15.23 -12.16 26.12
CA SER A 245 14.76 -13.49 25.73
C SER A 245 13.73 -14.08 26.70
N SER A 246 13.53 -13.46 27.88
CA SER A 246 12.51 -13.87 28.85
C SER A 246 11.10 -13.40 28.53
N CYS A 247 10.94 -12.42 27.64
CA CYS A 247 9.64 -11.87 27.22
C CYS A 247 9.44 -12.20 25.74
N LYS A 248 8.31 -12.84 25.37
CA LYS A 248 8.08 -13.36 24.00
C LYS A 248 6.67 -13.08 23.45
N GLU A 249 6.00 -12.08 24.00
CA GLU A 249 4.60 -11.75 23.73
C GLU A 249 4.42 -10.30 23.27
N ILE A 250 3.20 -9.94 22.84
CA ILE A 250 2.82 -8.54 22.68
C ILE A 250 3.02 -7.81 24.02
N GLY A 251 3.50 -6.56 23.97
CA GLY A 251 3.84 -5.77 25.13
C GLY A 251 5.29 -5.95 25.59
N CYS A 252 6.05 -6.88 25.04
CA CYS A 252 7.49 -6.97 25.29
C CYS A 252 8.24 -5.79 24.69
N LYS A 253 9.32 -5.36 25.36
CA LYS A 253 10.19 -4.32 24.82
C LYS A 253 11.06 -4.85 23.68
N PHE A 254 11.24 -4.02 22.65
CA PHE A 254 12.17 -4.29 21.55
C PHE A 254 13.35 -3.30 21.56
N SER A 255 14.52 -3.77 21.13
CA SER A 255 15.73 -2.96 20.96
C SER A 255 15.93 -2.46 19.54
N GLY A 256 15.16 -2.99 18.58
CA GLY A 256 15.26 -2.60 17.18
C GLY A 256 14.46 -3.50 16.24
N PRO A 257 14.65 -3.35 14.91
CA PRO A 257 14.00 -4.21 13.93
C PRO A 257 14.41 -5.67 14.08
N GLY A 258 13.50 -6.57 13.72
CA GLY A 258 13.85 -7.98 13.49
C GLY A 258 14.88 -8.10 12.36
N LYS A 259 15.66 -9.18 12.39
CA LYS A 259 16.62 -9.47 11.30
C LYS A 259 15.89 -9.53 9.96
N ALA A 260 16.53 -8.99 8.93
CA ALA A 260 16.02 -9.05 7.56
C ALA A 260 15.82 -10.51 7.10
N GLY A 261 14.73 -10.76 6.38
CA GLY A 261 14.51 -12.02 5.67
C GLY A 261 15.53 -12.24 4.54
N LEU A 262 15.75 -13.50 4.16
CA LEU A 262 16.72 -13.87 3.13
C LEU A 262 16.36 -13.33 1.73
N CYS A 263 15.06 -13.26 1.41
CA CYS A 263 14.58 -12.86 0.10
C CYS A 263 14.17 -11.40 0.06
N THR A 264 13.42 -10.94 1.07
CA THR A 264 12.95 -9.54 1.12
C THR A 264 14.04 -8.56 1.50
N LYS A 265 15.06 -9.00 2.26
CA LYS A 265 16.20 -8.19 2.72
C LYS A 265 15.76 -6.89 3.43
N SER A 266 14.61 -6.91 4.09
CA SER A 266 14.02 -5.76 4.77
C SER A 266 14.03 -5.97 6.30
N PRO A 267 14.95 -5.34 7.06
CA PRO A 267 14.92 -5.40 8.51
C PRO A 267 13.56 -4.94 9.06
N GLY A 268 13.01 -5.69 10.01
CA GLY A 268 11.71 -5.38 10.62
C GLY A 268 10.50 -5.81 9.79
N THR A 269 10.70 -6.49 8.65
CA THR A 269 9.61 -7.00 7.81
C THR A 269 9.95 -8.41 7.32
N LEU A 270 8.97 -9.31 7.34
CA LEU A 270 9.11 -10.65 6.76
C LEU A 270 7.92 -10.96 5.88
N ALA A 271 8.16 -11.37 4.63
CA ALA A 271 7.06 -11.83 3.77
C ALA A 271 6.45 -13.12 4.33
N TRP A 272 5.19 -13.39 3.99
CA TRP A 272 4.49 -14.60 4.43
C TRP A 272 5.27 -15.90 4.17
N PHE A 273 5.92 -16.02 3.01
CA PHE A 273 6.71 -17.21 2.69
C PHE A 273 7.95 -17.35 3.59
N GLU A 274 8.60 -16.25 3.98
CA GLU A 274 9.75 -16.26 4.91
C GLU A 274 9.30 -16.66 6.33
N ILE A 275 8.12 -16.20 6.75
CA ILE A 275 7.51 -16.61 8.03
C ILE A 275 7.25 -18.12 8.02
N ASN A 276 6.69 -18.66 6.93
CA ASN A 276 6.47 -20.10 6.81
C ASN A 276 7.76 -20.90 6.78
N GLU A 277 8.80 -20.40 6.12
CA GLU A 277 10.11 -21.03 6.11
C GLU A 277 10.71 -21.10 7.53
N ILE A 278 10.60 -20.02 8.30
CA ILE A 278 11.01 -20.00 9.72
C ILE A 278 10.27 -21.06 10.54
N ILE A 279 8.96 -21.23 10.31
CA ILE A 279 8.15 -22.25 11.00
C ILE A 279 8.58 -23.65 10.57
N ALA A 280 8.76 -23.88 9.26
CA ALA A 280 9.11 -25.19 8.71
C ALA A 280 10.51 -25.65 9.16
N ASN A 281 11.46 -24.73 9.28
CA ASN A 281 12.85 -25.04 9.64
C ASN A 281 13.04 -25.41 11.12
N ASN A 282 12.07 -25.10 12.00
CA ASN A 282 12.15 -25.48 13.40
C ASN A 282 10.76 -25.80 13.98
N PRO A 283 10.44 -27.07 14.28
CA PRO A 283 9.14 -27.47 14.85
C PRO A 283 8.75 -26.82 16.18
N GLN A 284 9.70 -26.18 16.88
CA GLN A 284 9.42 -25.41 18.10
C GLN A 284 8.88 -23.99 17.81
N ASN A 285 9.05 -23.50 16.58
CA ASN A 285 8.50 -22.22 16.13
C ASN A 285 7.00 -22.35 15.92
N LYS A 286 6.22 -22.17 16.99
CA LYS A 286 4.76 -22.28 16.98
C LYS A 286 4.13 -20.90 17.06
N PRO A 287 3.44 -20.42 16.01
CA PRO A 287 2.67 -19.19 16.10
C PRO A 287 1.59 -19.30 17.18
N ILE A 288 1.48 -18.27 18.00
CA ILE A 288 0.48 -18.15 19.07
C ILE A 288 -0.57 -17.13 18.63
N LEU A 289 -1.85 -17.50 18.74
CA LEU A 289 -2.94 -16.56 18.51
C LEU A 289 -3.06 -15.62 19.70
N ASP A 290 -2.85 -14.33 19.48
CA ASP A 290 -3.35 -13.31 20.39
C ASP A 290 -4.82 -13.04 20.08
N SER A 291 -5.69 -13.52 20.96
CA SER A 291 -7.14 -13.41 20.77
C SER A 291 -7.64 -11.96 20.87
N SER A 292 -6.87 -11.07 21.52
CA SER A 292 -7.22 -9.65 21.67
C SER A 292 -7.06 -8.88 20.36
N SER A 293 -5.93 -9.03 19.67
CA SER A 293 -5.69 -8.39 18.37
C SER A 293 -6.21 -9.23 17.19
N MET A 294 -6.63 -10.47 17.43
CA MET A 294 -6.96 -11.48 16.40
C MET A 294 -5.82 -11.74 15.41
N SER A 295 -4.59 -11.64 15.88
CA SER A 295 -3.38 -11.84 15.06
C SER A 295 -2.52 -12.97 15.62
N LYS A 296 -1.71 -13.60 14.78
CA LYS A 296 -0.75 -14.62 15.22
C LYS A 296 0.63 -14.00 15.38
N ILE A 297 1.27 -14.29 16.51
CA ILE A 297 2.62 -13.86 16.84
C ILE A 297 3.55 -15.06 16.76
N LEU A 298 4.73 -14.85 16.22
CA LEU A 298 5.79 -15.85 16.16
C LEU A 298 7.05 -15.30 16.83
N THR A 299 7.65 -16.09 17.71
CA THR A 299 8.99 -15.85 18.24
C THR A 299 9.91 -16.98 17.78
N TRP A 300 11.10 -16.65 17.29
CA TRP A 300 12.07 -17.60 16.76
C TRP A 300 13.50 -17.21 17.16
N ASN A 301 14.48 -18.06 16.85
CA ASN A 301 15.90 -17.88 17.22
C ASN A 301 16.14 -17.77 18.74
N ASN A 302 15.44 -18.62 19.50
CA ASN A 302 15.67 -18.81 20.94
C ASN A 302 16.91 -19.65 21.20
#